data_AF-A0A7D9HFU5-F1
#
_entry.id   AF-A0A7D9HFU5-F1
#
_cell.length_a   1.000
_cell.length_b   1.000
_cell.length_c   1.000
_cell.angle_alpha   90.00
_cell.angle_beta   90.00
_cell.angle_gamma   90.00
#
_symmetry.space_group_name_H-M   'P 1'
#
loop_
_entity.id
_entity.type
_entity.pdbx_description
1 polymer ?
#
loop_
_entity_poly.entity_id
_entity_poly.type
_entity_poly.pdbx_seq_one_letter_code
_entity_poly.pdbx_strand_id
1 'polypeptide(L)'
;MAVKLESRRRWLKFRNFFDSNHGIKVNFSGIHMKYYSAWLYATKDDKDYIQSLNHPDLTNGDFPVTNNASFSQFRKKRSRLELLALANEQKREGKSDLAQFIANRGSKAVEEALTVGWELEEAEKKLERSKLTRFKVLEKKLEEPCVEGCQGKWLVMAIDILTRNGIDVMVFAGAVCVLLEKGHGKYHNIYLKGPANCSKTFLLNPLNQIYSTFSNPATTTFAWVGAKNADIIFLNDFRWSKQIIPWHDL
;
A
#
# COMPACT_ATOMS: atom_id res chain seq x y z
N MET A 1 -18.31 -20.78 4.52
CA MET A 1 -18.45 -21.28 5.92
C MET A 1 -17.07 -21.30 6.56
N ALA A 2 -16.88 -20.71 7.74
CA ALA A 2 -15.58 -20.62 8.41
C ALA A 2 -15.66 -21.20 9.83
N VAL A 3 -14.69 -22.05 10.20
CA VAL A 3 -14.63 -22.73 11.50
C VAL A 3 -13.29 -22.42 12.17
N LYS A 4 -13.33 -22.01 13.43
CA LYS A 4 -12.16 -21.65 14.25
C LYS A 4 -11.77 -22.84 15.13
N LEU A 5 -10.48 -23.21 15.16
CA LEU A 5 -9.98 -24.38 15.92
C LEU A 5 -8.90 -23.98 16.94
N GLU A 6 -8.88 -24.67 18.07
CA GLU A 6 -8.05 -24.32 19.24
C GLU A 6 -6.59 -24.80 19.18
N SER A 7 -6.24 -25.85 18.42
CA SER A 7 -4.86 -26.37 18.40
C SER A 7 -4.38 -26.95 17.06
N ARG A 8 -3.05 -27.01 16.89
CA ARG A 8 -2.33 -27.35 15.64
C ARG A 8 -2.18 -28.86 15.34
N ARG A 9 -2.90 -29.76 16.01
CA ARG A 9 -2.67 -31.20 15.84
C ARG A 9 -3.95 -31.95 15.46
N ARG A 10 -4.15 -32.17 14.15
CA ARG A 10 -4.78 -33.33 13.46
C ARG A 10 -5.23 -33.00 12.03
N TRP A 11 -4.35 -32.38 11.24
CA TRP A 11 -4.66 -31.93 9.87
C TRP A 11 -4.93 -33.08 8.88
N LEU A 12 -4.21 -34.21 9.02
CA LEU A 12 -4.31 -35.32 8.07
C LEU A 12 -5.66 -36.06 8.14
N LYS A 13 -6.21 -36.27 9.34
CA LYS A 13 -7.50 -36.95 9.52
C LYS A 13 -8.65 -36.13 8.92
N PHE A 14 -8.59 -34.81 9.05
CA PHE A 14 -9.61 -33.91 8.51
C PHE A 14 -9.55 -33.82 6.98
N ARG A 15 -8.33 -33.77 6.41
CA ARG A 15 -8.13 -33.86 4.95
C ARG A 15 -8.77 -35.10 4.37
N ASN A 16 -8.48 -36.25 4.98
CA ASN A 16 -8.91 -37.54 4.48
C ASN A 16 -10.43 -37.70 4.61
N PHE A 17 -11.05 -37.11 5.64
CA PHE A 17 -12.51 -37.11 5.80
C PHE A 17 -13.21 -36.35 4.66
N PHE A 18 -12.74 -35.14 4.31
CA PHE A 18 -13.35 -34.34 3.23
C PHE A 18 -13.10 -34.89 1.83
N ASP A 19 -11.92 -35.46 1.60
CA ASP A 19 -11.60 -36.12 0.33
C ASP A 19 -12.48 -37.37 0.14
N SER A 20 -12.60 -38.21 1.19
CA SER A 20 -13.34 -39.49 1.11
C SER A 20 -14.86 -39.33 1.07
N ASN A 21 -15.43 -38.38 1.83
CA ASN A 21 -16.90 -38.24 1.94
C ASN A 21 -17.50 -37.19 1.00
N HIS A 22 -16.70 -36.25 0.51
CA HIS A 22 -17.20 -35.12 -0.26
C HIS A 22 -16.40 -34.84 -1.55
N GLY A 23 -15.33 -35.60 -1.83
CA GLY A 23 -14.50 -35.42 -3.03
C GLY A 23 -13.69 -34.11 -3.04
N ILE A 24 -13.52 -33.47 -1.87
CA ILE A 24 -12.88 -32.16 -1.75
C ILE A 24 -11.47 -32.32 -1.19
N LYS A 25 -10.46 -31.98 -1.99
CA LYS A 25 -9.06 -31.93 -1.56
C LYS A 25 -8.70 -30.57 -0.98
N VAL A 26 -8.47 -30.55 0.33
CA VAL A 26 -8.06 -29.35 1.08
C VAL A 26 -6.55 -29.33 1.34
N ASN A 27 -5.92 -28.18 1.10
CA ASN A 27 -4.51 -27.93 1.36
C ASN A 27 -4.33 -27.05 2.61
N PHE A 28 -3.39 -27.42 3.48
CA PHE A 28 -3.10 -26.67 4.71
C PHE A 28 -1.79 -25.92 4.57
N SER A 29 -1.83 -24.60 4.74
CA SER A 29 -0.64 -23.74 4.83
C SER A 29 -0.43 -23.32 6.28
N GLY A 30 0.81 -23.40 6.77
CA GLY A 30 1.18 -22.99 8.13
C GLY A 30 1.15 -21.47 8.36
N ILE A 31 0.93 -20.68 7.30
CA ILE A 31 1.02 -19.21 7.30
C ILE A 31 -0.29 -18.58 7.78
N HIS A 32 -1.43 -19.28 7.66
CA HIS A 32 -2.71 -18.79 8.15
C HIS A 32 -3.01 -19.39 9.52
N MET A 33 -2.67 -18.66 10.57
CA MET A 33 -3.11 -19.03 11.92
C MET A 33 -4.64 -18.91 12.04
N LYS A 34 -5.28 -20.04 12.37
CA LYS A 34 -6.63 -20.18 12.97
C LYS A 34 -7.88 -19.97 12.09
N TYR A 35 -7.78 -19.89 10.77
CA TYR A 35 -8.96 -19.81 9.88
C TYR A 35 -8.80 -20.62 8.59
N TYR A 36 -9.92 -21.16 8.08
CA TYR A 36 -10.07 -21.70 6.73
C TYR A 36 -11.16 -20.92 5.98
N SER A 37 -10.94 -20.69 4.68
CA SER A 37 -11.96 -20.30 3.71
C SER A 37 -11.95 -21.26 2.52
N ALA A 38 -13.13 -21.78 2.16
CA ALA A 38 -13.34 -22.60 0.97
C ALA A 38 -13.51 -21.65 -0.22
N TRP A 39 -12.65 -21.75 -1.23
CA TRP A 39 -12.87 -21.10 -2.52
C TRP A 39 -13.26 -22.17 -3.53
N LEU A 40 -14.49 -22.11 -4.04
CA LEU A 40 -14.91 -22.87 -5.20
C LEU A 40 -14.85 -21.92 -6.39
N TYR A 41 -13.77 -22.01 -7.18
CA TYR A 41 -13.74 -21.43 -8.52
C TYR A 41 -13.64 -22.58 -9.52
N ALA A 42 -14.70 -22.79 -10.28
CA ALA A 42 -14.67 -23.59 -11.50
C ALA A 42 -14.97 -22.64 -12.67
N THR A 43 -13.93 -22.21 -13.37
CA THR A 43 -14.06 -21.64 -14.71
C THR A 43 -13.98 -22.81 -15.70
N LYS A 44 -15.08 -23.06 -16.43
CA LYS A 44 -15.10 -23.93 -17.60
C LYS A 44 -14.77 -23.08 -18.82
N ASP A 45 -13.78 -23.51 -19.62
CA ASP A 45 -13.58 -23.02 -20.98
C ASP A 45 -14.34 -23.96 -21.92
N ASP A 46 -15.45 -23.48 -22.49
CA ASP A 46 -16.19 -24.20 -23.53
C ASP A 46 -15.77 -23.63 -24.91
N LYS A 47 -15.32 -24.51 -25.81
CA LYS A 47 -14.77 -24.16 -27.13
C LYS A 47 -15.85 -23.92 -28.19
N ASP A 48 -17.04 -24.48 -27.96
CA ASP A 48 -18.22 -24.37 -28.83
C ASP A 48 -19.43 -24.02 -27.97
N TYR A 49 -20.30 -23.13 -28.46
CA TYR A 49 -21.54 -22.75 -27.79
C TYR A 49 -22.74 -22.95 -28.72
N ILE A 50 -23.82 -23.49 -28.17
CA ILE A 50 -25.07 -23.70 -28.90
C ILE A 50 -25.93 -22.43 -28.72
N GLN A 51 -26.25 -21.75 -29.81
CA GLN A 51 -27.19 -20.62 -29.81
C GLN A 51 -28.63 -21.13 -29.93
N SER A 52 -29.55 -20.54 -29.17
CA SER A 52 -30.98 -20.80 -29.34
C SER A 52 -31.49 -20.24 -30.68
N LEU A 53 -32.49 -20.88 -31.29
CA LEU A 53 -33.23 -20.28 -32.41
C LEU A 53 -33.74 -18.90 -31.95
N ASN A 54 -33.29 -17.83 -32.62
CA ASN A 54 -33.54 -16.40 -32.32
C ASN A 54 -32.56 -15.69 -31.35
N HIS A 55 -31.36 -16.22 -31.11
CA HIS A 55 -30.31 -15.42 -30.46
C HIS A 55 -29.89 -14.26 -31.37
N PRO A 56 -29.84 -12.99 -30.90
CA PRO A 56 -29.39 -11.88 -31.71
C PRO A 56 -27.92 -12.07 -32.13
N ASP A 57 -27.62 -11.73 -33.39
CA ASP A 57 -26.27 -11.85 -33.92
C ASP A 57 -25.37 -10.75 -33.34
N LEU A 58 -24.48 -11.16 -32.43
CA LEU A 58 -23.51 -10.28 -31.78
C LEU A 58 -22.16 -10.28 -32.51
N THR A 59 -22.02 -10.96 -33.65
CA THR A 59 -20.75 -11.04 -34.39
C THR A 59 -20.43 -9.78 -35.19
N ASN A 60 -21.46 -8.96 -35.48
CA ASN A 60 -21.36 -7.69 -36.21
C ASN A 60 -21.78 -6.47 -35.38
N GLY A 61 -21.82 -6.59 -34.04
CA GLY A 61 -21.99 -5.42 -33.18
C GLY A 61 -20.73 -4.57 -33.24
N ASP A 62 -20.86 -3.27 -33.55
CA ASP A 62 -19.77 -2.31 -33.36
C ASP A 62 -19.15 -2.56 -31.98
N PHE A 63 -17.82 -2.72 -31.95
CA PHE A 63 -17.08 -2.81 -30.70
C PHE A 63 -17.59 -1.71 -29.76
N PRO A 64 -17.92 -2.00 -28.49
CA PRO A 64 -18.33 -0.95 -27.58
C PRO A 64 -17.21 0.10 -27.56
N VAL A 65 -17.52 1.27 -28.12
CA VAL A 65 -16.58 2.40 -28.22
C VAL A 65 -16.12 2.68 -26.81
N THR A 66 -14.84 2.38 -26.61
CA THR A 66 -14.29 2.03 -25.30
C THR A 66 -14.47 3.13 -24.26
N ASN A 67 -14.81 2.72 -23.04
CA ASN A 67 -14.69 3.51 -21.81
C ASN A 67 -13.29 4.17 -21.63
N ASN A 68 -12.28 3.80 -22.42
CA ASN A 68 -10.91 4.30 -22.35
C ASN A 68 -10.80 5.83 -22.55
N ALA A 69 -11.65 6.43 -23.38
CA ALA A 69 -11.68 7.88 -23.55
C ALA A 69 -12.17 8.57 -22.26
N SER A 70 -13.22 8.05 -21.64
CA SER A 70 -13.73 8.52 -20.34
C SER A 70 -12.68 8.33 -19.25
N PHE A 71 -12.04 7.16 -19.17
CA PHE A 71 -10.98 6.82 -18.19
C PHE A 71 -9.73 7.71 -18.30
N SER A 72 -9.36 8.17 -19.49
CA SER A 72 -8.20 9.06 -19.66
C SER A 72 -8.33 10.39 -18.89
N GLN A 73 -9.56 10.84 -18.62
CA GLN A 73 -9.85 12.08 -17.89
C GLN A 73 -10.04 11.87 -16.38
N PHE A 74 -10.25 10.63 -15.91
CA PHE A 74 -10.19 10.30 -14.47
C PHE A 74 -8.81 10.59 -13.88
N ARG A 75 -7.75 10.50 -14.70
CA ARG A 75 -6.32 10.66 -14.32
C ARG A 75 -5.93 11.99 -13.69
N LYS A 76 -6.82 12.99 -13.65
CA LYS A 76 -6.52 14.31 -13.06
C LYS A 76 -7.30 14.63 -11.80
N LYS A 77 -8.29 13.83 -11.40
CA LYS A 77 -9.21 14.17 -10.30
C LYS A 77 -9.17 13.11 -9.19
N ARG A 78 -8.95 13.55 -7.94
CA ARG A 78 -8.76 12.68 -6.78
C ARG A 78 -10.03 12.41 -5.99
N SER A 79 -11.08 13.22 -6.20
CA SER A 79 -12.31 13.15 -5.40
C SER A 79 -13.57 13.08 -6.26
N ARG A 80 -14.63 12.49 -5.69
CA ARG A 80 -15.97 12.46 -6.30
C ARG A 80 -16.48 13.87 -6.64
N LEU A 81 -16.20 14.84 -5.78
CA LEU A 81 -16.61 16.24 -5.97
C LEU A 81 -15.95 16.85 -7.21
N GLU A 82 -14.65 16.61 -7.39
CA GLU A 82 -13.94 17.04 -8.60
C GLU A 82 -14.47 16.37 -9.86
N LEU A 83 -14.88 15.10 -9.77
CA LEU A 83 -15.47 14.36 -10.88
C LEU A 83 -16.85 14.93 -11.26
N LEU A 84 -17.68 15.30 -10.26
CA LEU A 84 -18.97 15.95 -10.48
C LEU A 84 -18.81 17.34 -11.11
N ALA A 85 -17.83 18.12 -10.66
CA ALA A 85 -17.52 19.43 -11.23
C ALA A 85 -17.13 19.30 -12.71
N LEU A 86 -16.28 18.33 -13.04
CA LEU A 86 -15.88 18.03 -14.42
C LEU A 86 -17.07 17.56 -15.27
N ALA A 87 -17.93 16.70 -14.72
CA ALA A 87 -19.12 16.23 -15.44
C ALA A 87 -20.09 17.37 -15.77
N ASN A 88 -20.25 18.35 -14.88
CA ASN A 88 -21.06 19.54 -15.14
C ASN A 88 -20.45 20.45 -16.20
N GLU A 89 -19.12 20.63 -16.18
CA GLU A 89 -18.40 21.39 -17.19
C GLU A 89 -18.56 20.76 -18.58
N GLN A 90 -18.35 19.45 -18.68
CA GLN A 90 -18.52 18.70 -19.93
C GLN A 90 -19.95 18.71 -20.45
N LYS A 91 -20.92 18.59 -19.54
CA LYS A 91 -22.34 18.69 -19.90
C LYS A 91 -22.67 20.06 -20.51
N ARG A 92 -22.05 21.15 -20.04
CA ARG A 92 -22.17 22.49 -20.65
C ARG A 92 -21.52 22.56 -22.04
N GLU A 93 -20.47 21.79 -22.28
CA GLU A 93 -19.84 21.64 -23.60
C GLU A 93 -20.58 20.66 -24.54
N GLY A 94 -21.72 20.10 -24.11
CA GLY A 94 -22.49 19.13 -24.89
C GLY A 94 -22.01 17.67 -24.76
N LYS A 95 -20.99 17.39 -23.96
CA LYS A 95 -20.48 16.03 -23.67
C LYS A 95 -21.16 15.49 -22.41
N SER A 96 -22.19 14.67 -22.58
CA SER A 96 -23.00 14.16 -21.47
C SER A 96 -22.55 12.81 -20.91
N ASP A 97 -21.63 12.10 -21.55
CA ASP A 97 -21.27 10.71 -21.23
C ASP A 97 -20.82 10.53 -19.77
N LEU A 98 -20.00 11.46 -19.27
CA LEU A 98 -19.51 11.42 -17.89
C LEU A 98 -20.64 11.68 -16.88
N ALA A 99 -21.52 12.64 -17.17
CA ALA A 99 -22.67 12.93 -16.32
C ALA A 99 -23.66 11.75 -16.31
N GLN A 100 -23.86 11.11 -17.46
CA GLN A 100 -24.73 9.94 -17.60
C GLN A 100 -24.14 8.72 -16.90
N PHE A 101 -22.82 8.51 -16.98
CA PHE A 101 -22.12 7.47 -16.23
C PHE A 101 -22.30 7.64 -14.71
N ILE A 102 -22.12 8.86 -14.20
CA ILE A 102 -22.28 9.15 -12.76
C ILE A 102 -23.74 9.01 -12.32
N ALA A 103 -24.70 9.46 -13.14
CA ALA A 103 -26.12 9.37 -12.81
C ALA A 103 -26.64 7.92 -12.84
N ASN A 104 -26.14 7.10 -13.77
CA ASN A 104 -26.57 5.72 -13.94
C ASN A 104 -25.88 4.74 -12.99
N ARG A 105 -24.81 5.15 -12.31
CA ARG A 105 -24.08 4.31 -11.35
C ARG A 105 -24.23 4.82 -9.93
N GLY A 106 -24.47 3.88 -9.01
CA GLY A 106 -24.55 4.19 -7.58
C GLY A 106 -23.24 4.82 -7.05
N SER A 107 -23.34 5.56 -5.95
CA SER A 107 -22.22 6.32 -5.40
C SER A 107 -20.96 5.47 -5.19
N LYS A 108 -21.15 4.27 -4.64
CA LYS A 108 -20.11 3.27 -4.39
C LYS A 108 -19.38 2.82 -5.65
N ALA A 109 -20.10 2.56 -6.74
CA ALA A 109 -19.50 2.11 -8.00
C ALA A 109 -18.61 3.18 -8.65
N VAL A 110 -18.95 4.46 -8.46
CA VAL A 110 -18.12 5.59 -8.93
C VAL A 110 -16.85 5.72 -8.10
N GLU A 111 -16.93 5.51 -6.78
CA GLU A 111 -15.75 5.52 -5.89
C GLU A 111 -14.82 4.33 -6.15
N GLU A 112 -15.38 3.15 -6.38
CA GLU A 112 -14.62 1.96 -6.81
C GLU A 112 -13.92 2.21 -8.14
N ALA A 113 -14.61 2.81 -9.13
CA ALA A 113 -14.01 3.13 -10.42
C ALA A 113 -12.86 4.16 -10.29
N LEU A 114 -13.00 5.17 -9.43
CA LEU A 114 -11.92 6.11 -9.11
C LEU A 114 -10.72 5.37 -8.49
N THR A 115 -10.98 4.49 -7.53
CA THR A 115 -9.94 3.72 -6.83
C THR A 115 -9.17 2.84 -7.82
N VAL A 116 -9.88 2.05 -8.63
CA VAL A 116 -9.28 1.17 -9.65
C VAL A 116 -8.51 1.98 -10.70
N GLY A 117 -9.04 3.14 -11.12
CA GLY A 117 -8.35 4.02 -12.06
C GLY A 117 -6.98 4.48 -11.55
N TRP A 118 -6.92 4.91 -10.28
CA TRP A 118 -5.67 5.30 -9.64
C TRP A 118 -4.74 4.11 -9.35
N GLU A 119 -5.29 2.97 -8.96
CA GLU A 119 -4.51 1.74 -8.81
C GLU A 119 -3.83 1.33 -10.11
N LEU A 120 -4.55 1.39 -11.23
CA LEU A 120 -3.99 1.11 -12.56
C LEU A 120 -2.90 2.11 -12.97
N GLU A 121 -3.11 3.41 -12.72
CA GLU A 121 -2.14 4.44 -13.05
C GLU A 121 -0.85 4.35 -12.20
N GLU A 122 -0.99 4.03 -10.93
CA GLU A 122 0.14 3.90 -10.00
C GLU A 122 0.74 2.50 -9.97
N ALA A 123 0.12 1.50 -10.62
CA ALA A 123 0.49 0.09 -10.54
C ALA A 123 1.96 -0.13 -10.92
N GLU A 124 2.40 0.41 -12.05
CA GLU A 124 3.77 0.24 -12.54
C GLU A 124 4.77 0.90 -11.58
N LYS A 125 4.49 2.11 -11.12
CA LYS A 125 5.36 2.82 -10.14
C LYS A 125 5.43 2.06 -8.82
N LYS A 126 4.31 1.53 -8.32
CA LYS A 126 4.26 0.72 -7.09
C LYS A 126 4.99 -0.61 -7.25
N LEU A 127 4.88 -1.23 -8.42
CA LEU A 127 5.58 -2.47 -8.75
C LEU A 127 7.10 -2.25 -8.86
N GLU A 128 7.54 -1.19 -9.53
CA GLU A 128 8.96 -0.83 -9.58
C GLU A 128 9.49 -0.47 -8.20
N ARG A 129 8.69 0.24 -7.39
CA ARG A 129 9.06 0.56 -6.01
C ARG A 129 9.19 -0.69 -5.14
N SER A 130 8.30 -1.68 -5.29
CA SER A 130 8.31 -2.91 -4.47
C SER A 130 9.51 -3.82 -4.74
N LYS A 131 10.13 -3.70 -5.93
CA LYS A 131 11.38 -4.39 -6.28
C LYS A 131 12.62 -3.77 -5.62
N LEU A 132 12.52 -2.55 -5.11
CA LEU A 132 13.66 -1.82 -4.54
C LEU A 132 13.74 -2.02 -3.03
N THR A 133 14.92 -2.40 -2.56
CA THR A 133 15.25 -2.33 -1.14
C THR A 133 15.33 -0.86 -0.71
N ARG A 134 15.17 -0.59 0.59
CA ARG A 134 15.36 0.75 1.16
C ARG A 134 16.72 1.32 0.76
N PHE A 135 17.77 0.51 0.86
CA PHE A 135 19.12 0.90 0.49
C PHE A 135 19.23 1.32 -0.99
N LYS A 136 18.64 0.55 -1.93
CA LYS A 136 18.62 0.93 -3.35
C LYS A 136 17.86 2.24 -3.62
N VAL A 137 16.84 2.55 -2.82
CA VAL A 137 16.16 3.85 -2.91
C VAL A 137 17.06 4.99 -2.46
N LEU A 138 17.87 4.77 -1.41
CA LEU A 138 18.88 5.74 -0.98
C LEU A 138 19.94 5.98 -2.07
N GLU A 139 20.45 4.91 -2.68
CA GLU A 139 21.45 4.99 -3.77
C GLU A 139 20.91 5.79 -4.95
N LYS A 140 19.69 5.50 -5.40
CA LYS A 140 19.05 6.29 -6.47
C LYS A 140 18.89 7.76 -6.09
N LYS A 141 18.58 8.06 -4.82
CA LYS A 141 18.48 9.43 -4.33
C LYS A 141 19.83 10.14 -4.22
N LEU A 142 20.93 9.42 -4.11
CA LEU A 142 22.27 9.99 -4.10
C LEU A 142 22.68 10.52 -5.48
N GLU A 143 22.15 9.92 -6.56
CA GLU A 143 22.37 10.38 -7.94
C GLU A 143 21.59 11.66 -8.27
N GLU A 144 20.55 11.97 -7.51
CA GLU A 144 19.77 13.19 -7.69
C GLU A 144 20.53 14.43 -7.15
N PRO A 145 20.37 15.60 -7.78
CA PRO A 145 20.98 16.83 -7.27
C PRO A 145 20.44 17.17 -5.88
N CYS A 146 21.28 17.83 -5.09
CA CYS A 146 20.86 18.33 -3.78
C CYS A 146 19.67 19.29 -3.91
N VAL A 147 18.76 19.26 -2.94
CA VAL A 147 17.63 20.18 -2.86
C VAL A 147 18.09 21.65 -2.93
N GLU A 148 17.32 22.45 -3.65
CA GLU A 148 17.62 23.86 -3.89
C GLU A 148 17.86 24.61 -2.56
N GLY A 149 18.92 25.41 -2.50
CA GLY A 149 19.30 26.17 -1.31
C GLY A 149 20.01 25.39 -0.20
N CYS A 150 20.05 24.04 -0.25
CA CYS A 150 20.77 23.26 0.75
C CYS A 150 22.28 23.43 0.62
N GLN A 151 22.85 23.28 -0.58
CA GLN A 151 24.29 23.45 -0.83
C GLN A 151 25.17 22.64 0.15
N GLY A 152 24.69 21.46 0.57
CA GLY A 152 25.39 20.62 1.57
C GLY A 152 25.35 21.14 3.02
N LYS A 153 24.70 22.28 3.30
CA LYS A 153 24.62 22.87 4.65
C LYS A 153 24.01 21.91 5.67
N TRP A 154 23.05 21.09 5.27
CA TRP A 154 22.48 20.08 6.16
C TRP A 154 23.55 19.12 6.69
N LEU A 155 24.44 18.62 5.80
CA LEU A 155 25.50 17.69 6.18
C LEU A 155 26.48 18.34 7.16
N VAL A 156 26.88 19.58 6.88
CA VAL A 156 27.78 20.36 7.75
C VAL A 156 27.16 20.51 9.15
N MET A 157 25.89 20.89 9.22
CA MET A 157 25.18 21.03 10.50
C MET A 157 24.99 19.70 11.22
N ALA A 158 24.70 18.62 10.49
CA ALA A 158 24.54 17.28 11.07
C ALA A 158 25.86 16.79 11.70
N ILE A 159 26.99 17.00 11.03
CA ILE A 159 28.32 16.68 11.54
C ILE A 159 28.62 17.49 12.81
N ASP A 160 28.35 18.79 12.82
CA ASP A 160 28.57 19.65 13.99
C ASP A 160 27.70 19.20 15.19
N ILE A 161 26.42 18.87 14.95
CA ILE A 161 25.52 18.34 15.99
C ILE A 161 26.07 17.05 16.57
N LEU A 162 26.47 16.08 15.75
CA LEU A 162 27.00 14.80 16.23
C LEU A 162 28.28 15.00 17.02
N THR A 163 29.20 15.82 16.50
CA THR A 163 30.50 16.11 17.13
C THR A 163 30.32 16.77 18.49
N ARG A 164 29.44 17.78 18.61
CA ARG A 164 29.15 18.46 19.89
C ARG A 164 28.52 17.55 20.94
N ASN A 165 27.84 16.49 20.51
CA ASN A 165 27.27 15.48 21.40
C ASN A 165 28.22 14.30 21.65
N GLY A 166 29.47 14.36 21.18
CA GLY A 166 30.46 13.31 21.34
C GLY A 166 30.13 12.03 20.58
N ILE A 167 29.33 12.12 19.51
CA ILE A 167 28.92 10.99 18.68
C ILE A 167 29.80 10.95 17.44
N ASP A 168 30.48 9.84 17.23
CA ASP A 168 31.24 9.61 16.01
C ASP A 168 30.32 9.53 14.78
N VAL A 169 30.67 10.29 13.74
CA VAL A 169 29.87 10.42 12.52
C VAL A 169 29.76 9.09 11.77
N MET A 170 30.84 8.30 11.73
CA MET A 170 30.87 7.02 11.04
C MET A 170 30.05 5.98 11.78
N VAL A 171 30.09 5.99 13.11
CA VAL A 171 29.23 5.14 13.96
C VAL A 171 27.75 5.46 13.73
N PHE A 172 27.38 6.74 13.72
CA PHE A 172 26.00 7.15 13.48
C PHE A 172 25.53 6.78 12.07
N ALA A 173 26.32 7.11 11.04
CA ALA A 173 26.01 6.78 9.65
C ALA A 173 25.91 5.26 9.44
N GLY A 174 26.82 4.49 10.05
CA GLY A 174 26.79 3.03 10.03
C GLY A 174 25.52 2.46 10.66
N ALA A 175 25.07 3.00 11.79
CA ALA A 175 23.81 2.60 12.42
C ALA A 175 22.61 2.86 11.49
N VAL A 176 22.56 4.02 10.81
CA VAL A 176 21.51 4.33 9.83
C VAL A 176 21.53 3.37 8.65
N CYS A 177 22.72 3.05 8.12
CA CYS A 177 22.87 2.09 7.03
C CYS A 177 22.36 0.69 7.44
N VAL A 178 22.78 0.21 8.61
CA VAL A 178 22.34 -1.07 9.17
C VAL A 178 20.83 -1.11 9.36
N LEU A 179 20.22 -0.02 9.86
CA LEU A 179 18.77 0.08 10.01
C LEU A 179 18.05 -0.05 8.66
N LEU A 180 18.52 0.66 7.63
CA LEU A 180 17.88 0.64 6.30
C LEU A 180 18.04 -0.71 5.60
N GLU A 181 19.20 -1.35 5.75
CA GLU A 181 19.49 -2.65 5.16
C GLU A 181 18.74 -3.79 5.87
N LYS A 182 18.88 -3.88 7.21
CA LYS A 182 18.40 -5.03 8.00
C LYS A 182 16.99 -4.85 8.56
N GLY A 183 16.44 -3.64 8.57
CA GLY A 183 15.08 -3.36 9.04
C GLY A 183 14.88 -3.57 10.55
N HIS A 184 13.64 -3.92 10.93
CA HIS A 184 13.13 -3.93 12.32
C HIS A 184 13.67 -5.03 13.26
N GLY A 185 14.85 -5.58 12.95
CA GLY A 185 15.52 -6.57 13.78
C GLY A 185 15.95 -6.01 15.14
N LYS A 186 16.21 -6.91 16.10
CA LYS A 186 16.76 -6.54 17.41
C LYS A 186 18.07 -5.75 17.22
N TYR A 187 18.21 -4.66 17.98
CA TYR A 187 19.41 -3.80 17.99
C TYR A 187 19.69 -3.00 16.70
N HIS A 188 18.80 -3.00 15.71
CA HIS A 188 18.97 -2.18 14.51
C HIS A 188 18.25 -0.83 14.60
N ASN A 189 17.23 -0.70 15.46
CA ASN A 189 16.47 0.52 15.61
C ASN A 189 17.29 1.64 16.25
N ILE A 190 17.13 2.87 15.74
CA ILE A 190 17.79 4.06 16.26
C ILE A 190 16.82 4.82 17.15
N TYR A 191 17.25 5.16 18.36
CA TYR A 191 16.49 5.96 19.31
C TYR A 191 17.31 7.19 19.72
N LEU A 192 16.85 8.38 19.32
CA LEU A 192 17.49 9.64 19.69
C LEU A 192 16.79 10.22 20.92
N LYS A 193 17.52 10.29 22.03
CA LYS A 193 17.02 10.83 23.30
C LYS A 193 17.70 12.16 23.63
N GLY A 194 16.92 13.10 24.14
CA GLY A 194 17.44 14.36 24.66
C GLY A 194 16.34 15.41 24.81
N PRO A 195 16.62 16.54 25.49
CA PRO A 195 15.69 17.65 25.65
C PRO A 195 15.14 18.19 24.32
N ALA A 196 14.10 19.03 24.40
CA ALA A 196 13.65 19.79 23.24
C ALA A 196 14.79 20.65 22.67
N ASN A 197 14.73 20.96 21.38
CA ASN A 197 15.71 21.80 20.68
C ASN A 197 17.15 21.25 20.58
N CYS A 198 17.37 19.96 20.87
CA CYS A 198 18.66 19.29 20.63
C CYS A 198 18.82 18.71 19.22
N SER A 199 18.12 19.26 18.21
CA SER A 199 18.23 18.88 16.80
C SER A 199 18.03 17.39 16.46
N LYS A 200 17.39 16.62 17.35
CA LYS A 200 17.16 15.17 17.16
C LYS A 200 16.38 14.86 15.88
N THR A 201 15.27 15.57 15.68
CA THR A 201 14.43 15.43 14.48
C THR A 201 15.20 15.85 13.24
N PHE A 202 16.02 16.90 13.31
CA PHE A 202 16.82 17.40 12.19
C PHE A 202 17.77 16.35 11.59
N LEU A 203 18.38 15.49 12.41
CA LEU A 203 19.32 14.45 11.97
C LEU A 203 18.68 13.37 11.10
N LEU A 204 17.40 13.05 11.32
CA LEU A 204 16.72 11.96 10.62
C LEU A 204 15.60 12.43 9.68
N ASN A 205 15.20 13.71 9.74
CA ASN A 205 14.13 14.26 8.91
C ASN A 205 14.35 14.11 7.39
N PRO A 206 15.58 14.14 6.84
CA PRO A 206 15.76 13.88 5.40
C PRO A 206 15.23 12.51 4.96
N LEU A 207 15.20 11.51 5.85
CA LEU A 207 14.63 10.20 5.52
C LEU A 207 13.13 10.31 5.20
N ASN A 208 12.41 11.24 5.83
CA ASN A 208 10.98 11.49 5.55
C ASN A 208 10.75 12.07 4.16
N GLN A 209 11.77 12.67 3.53
CA GLN A 209 11.70 13.19 2.17
C GLN A 209 12.05 12.14 1.11
N ILE A 210 12.84 11.13 1.50
CA ILE A 210 13.30 10.06 0.60
C ILE A 210 12.30 8.89 0.58
N TYR A 211 11.73 8.56 1.74
CA TYR A 211 10.96 7.35 1.95
C TYR A 211 9.49 7.64 2.24
N SER A 212 8.62 6.71 1.82
CA SER A 212 7.27 6.69 2.37
C SER A 212 7.35 6.38 3.86
N THR A 213 6.88 7.30 4.69
CA THR A 213 7.10 7.24 6.13
C THR A 213 5.77 7.09 6.86
N PHE A 214 5.71 6.12 7.76
CA PHE A 214 4.67 6.06 8.77
C PHE A 214 5.11 6.86 9.98
N SER A 215 4.39 7.94 10.27
CA SER A 215 4.67 8.83 11.39
C SER A 215 3.55 8.77 12.39
N ASN A 216 3.90 8.59 13.67
CA ASN A 216 3.05 8.66 14.86
C ASN A 216 1.67 7.99 14.74
N PRO A 217 1.46 6.85 15.42
CA PRO A 217 0.20 6.14 15.34
C PRO A 217 -0.96 6.98 15.87
N ALA A 218 -2.13 6.89 15.22
CA ALA A 218 -3.34 7.57 15.66
C ALA A 218 -3.74 7.11 17.07
N THR A 219 -4.40 7.96 17.86
CA THR A 219 -4.86 7.60 19.22
C THR A 219 -6.03 6.61 19.25
N THR A 220 -6.46 6.13 18.09
CA THR A 220 -7.62 5.25 17.93
C THR A 220 -7.22 3.77 17.91
N THR A 221 -8.19 2.87 17.94
CA THR A 221 -8.01 1.40 17.86
C THR A 221 -7.30 0.90 16.59
N PHE A 222 -7.11 1.76 15.59
CA PHE A 222 -6.44 1.47 14.33
C PHE A 222 -5.13 2.24 14.18
N ALA A 223 -4.44 2.43 15.31
CA ALA A 223 -3.26 3.26 15.47
C ALA A 223 -2.17 3.02 14.41
N TRP A 224 -1.99 1.76 13.98
CA TRP A 224 -0.95 1.29 13.06
C TRP A 224 -1.40 1.09 11.61
N VAL A 225 -2.62 1.47 11.25
CA VAL A 225 -3.10 1.34 9.87
C VAL A 225 -2.21 2.16 8.94
N GLY A 226 -1.67 1.51 7.91
CA GLY A 226 -0.76 2.12 6.94
C GLY A 226 0.72 1.86 7.21
N ALA A 227 1.13 1.46 8.43
CA ALA A 227 2.53 1.20 8.73
C ALA A 227 3.14 0.09 7.87
N LYS A 228 2.36 -0.96 7.56
CA LYS A 228 2.76 -2.05 6.66
C LYS A 228 3.07 -1.61 5.22
N ASN A 229 2.55 -0.45 4.81
CA ASN A 229 2.72 0.09 3.46
C ASN A 229 3.83 1.15 3.41
N ALA A 230 4.40 1.52 4.56
CA ALA A 230 5.48 2.48 4.65
C ALA A 230 6.85 1.79 4.56
N ASP A 231 7.82 2.50 4.01
CA ASP A 231 9.20 2.03 3.91
C ASP A 231 9.92 2.11 5.25
N ILE A 232 9.67 3.19 5.99
CA ILE A 232 10.25 3.46 7.30
C ILE A 232 9.16 3.90 8.29
N ILE A 233 9.42 3.62 9.57
CA ILE A 233 8.60 4.06 10.69
C ILE A 233 9.39 5.14 11.43
N PHE A 234 8.80 6.34 11.54
CA PHE A 234 9.40 7.48 12.21
C PHE A 234 8.52 7.94 13.38
N LEU A 235 8.95 7.63 14.60
CA LEU A 235 8.19 7.92 15.81
C LEU A 235 8.76 9.16 16.51
N ASN A 236 8.16 10.32 16.24
CA ASN A 236 8.57 11.59 16.84
C ASN A 236 7.64 11.98 17.99
N ASP A 237 8.18 12.24 19.17
CA ASP A 237 7.40 12.52 20.39
C ASP A 237 6.39 11.42 20.74
N PHE A 238 6.66 10.18 20.29
CA PHE A 238 5.83 9.03 20.57
C PHE A 238 5.95 8.58 22.02
N ARG A 239 4.81 8.33 22.65
CA ARG A 239 4.73 7.70 23.97
C ARG A 239 4.03 6.36 23.84
N TRP A 240 4.75 5.29 24.15
CA TRP A 240 4.16 3.97 24.18
C TRP A 240 3.09 3.88 25.27
N SER A 241 1.96 3.26 24.93
CA SER A 241 0.98 2.79 25.90
C SER A 241 0.41 1.47 25.42
N LYS A 242 -0.01 0.61 26.35
CA LYS A 242 -0.65 -0.69 26.03
C LYS A 242 -1.92 -0.54 25.19
N GLN A 243 -2.58 0.61 25.26
CA GLN A 243 -3.80 0.91 24.51
C GLN A 243 -3.51 1.25 23.04
N ILE A 244 -2.32 1.79 22.76
CA ILE A 244 -1.89 2.20 21.42
C ILE A 244 -1.14 1.05 20.72
N ILE A 245 -0.37 0.25 21.46
CA ILE A 245 0.39 -0.89 20.93
C ILE A 245 0.28 -2.10 21.86
N PRO A 246 -0.62 -3.04 21.57
CA PRO A 246 -0.65 -4.35 22.22
C PRO A 246 0.63 -5.13 21.90
N TRP A 247 1.15 -5.89 22.87
CA TRP A 247 2.34 -6.75 22.70
C TRP A 247 2.24 -7.81 21.59
N HIS A 248 1.05 -8.03 21.04
CA HIS A 248 0.79 -9.04 20.01
C HIS A 248 0.99 -8.46 18.60
N ASP A 249 1.09 -7.12 18.50
CA ASP A 249 1.33 -6.35 17.28
C ASP A 249 2.81 -5.94 17.11
N LEU A 250 3.68 -6.32 18.06
CA LEU A 250 5.15 -6.16 18.04
C LEU A 250 5.82 -7.52 17.87
#